data_AF-A0A2N5GPN9-F1
#
_entry.id   AF-A0A2N5GPN9-F1
#
_cell.length_a   1.000
_cell.length_b   1.000
_cell.length_c   1.000
_cell.angle_alpha   90.00
_cell.angle_beta   90.00
_cell.angle_gamma   90.00
#
_symmetry.space_group_name_H-M   'P 1'
#
loop_
_entity.id
_entity.type
_entity.pdbx_description
1 polymer ?
#
loop_
_entity_poly.entity_id
_entity_poly.type
_entity_poly.pdbx_seq_one_letter_code
_entity_poly.pdbx_strand_id
1 'polypeptide(L)'
;MISSTISYEGRKQGTKTLIGITHKVPITIDPVHFIYFFPTTSPNNNDCIWISHENVLSHQRVDSQQTVVTFRNKRHYTFPISSASFENQLLRTALLRTKIMQRLEETERKAYYFSRTGRYMEASESHHHYQSEGRTFKQ
;
A
#
# COMPACT_ATOMS: atom_id res chain seq x y z
N MET A 1 17.53 -3.09 -10.16
CA MET A 1 17.09 -1.68 -10.25
C MET A 1 15.58 -1.62 -10.42
N ILE A 2 14.81 -1.36 -9.35
CA ILE A 2 13.35 -1.18 -9.45
C ILE A 2 13.08 0.32 -9.43
N SER A 3 13.35 1.01 -10.54
CA SER A 3 12.85 2.36 -10.75
C SER A 3 11.60 2.25 -11.63
N SER A 4 10.53 1.65 -11.11
CA SER A 4 9.21 1.93 -11.65
C SER A 4 8.88 3.35 -11.21
N THR A 5 9.06 4.29 -12.13
CA THR A 5 8.78 5.71 -11.99
C THR A 5 7.50 5.91 -11.17
N ILE A 6 7.59 6.72 -10.10
CA ILE A 6 6.49 7.03 -9.19
C ILE A 6 5.52 7.98 -9.92
N SER A 7 4.87 7.49 -10.97
CA SER A 7 3.93 8.26 -11.78
C SER A 7 2.51 8.06 -11.29
N TYR A 8 1.65 9.05 -11.55
CA TYR A 8 0.22 8.94 -11.31
C TYR A 8 -0.39 7.70 -11.98
N GLU A 9 -0.05 7.46 -13.25
CA GLU A 9 -0.54 6.28 -13.99
C GLU A 9 -0.01 4.97 -13.41
N GLY A 10 1.24 4.93 -12.95
CA GLY A 10 1.79 3.77 -12.25
C GLY A 10 1.01 3.43 -10.97
N ARG A 11 0.66 4.45 -10.16
CA ARG A 11 -0.14 4.29 -8.93
C ARG A 11 -1.56 3.82 -9.23
N LYS A 12 -2.19 4.40 -10.25
CA LYS A 12 -3.53 4.03 -10.72
C LYS A 12 -3.55 2.59 -11.23
N GLN A 13 -2.56 2.19 -12.03
CA GLN A 13 -2.45 0.83 -12.55
C GLN A 13 -2.16 -0.17 -11.43
N GLY A 14 -1.25 0.15 -10.50
CA GLY A 14 -0.99 -0.67 -9.32
C GLY A 14 -2.24 -0.89 -8.48
N THR A 15 -3.05 0.17 -8.28
CA THR A 15 -4.33 0.05 -7.56
C THR A 15 -5.31 -0.85 -8.31
N LYS A 16 -5.48 -0.67 -9.62
CA LYS A 16 -6.33 -1.54 -10.46
C LYS A 16 -5.95 -3.01 -10.31
N THR A 17 -4.66 -3.32 -10.41
CA THR A 17 -4.14 -4.68 -10.26
C THR A 17 -4.33 -5.22 -8.85
N LEU A 18 -4.23 -4.36 -7.82
CA LEU A 18 -4.30 -4.80 -6.43
C LEU A 18 -5.72 -5.07 -5.92
N ILE A 19 -6.70 -4.25 -6.31
CA ILE A 19 -8.07 -4.31 -5.76
C ILE A 19 -9.17 -4.41 -6.83
N GLY A 20 -8.82 -4.51 -8.11
CA GLY A 20 -9.78 -4.70 -9.21
C GLY A 20 -10.64 -3.49 -9.57
N ILE A 21 -10.39 -2.32 -8.97
CA ILE A 21 -11.21 -1.12 -9.20
C ILE A 21 -10.67 -0.33 -10.39
N THR A 22 -11.52 -0.12 -11.40
CA THR A 22 -11.14 0.47 -12.69
C THR A 22 -11.56 1.93 -12.86
N HIS A 23 -12.66 2.34 -12.22
CA HIS A 23 -13.23 3.68 -12.31
C HIS A 23 -13.14 4.44 -11.00
N LYS A 24 -12.86 5.74 -11.08
CA LYS A 24 -12.64 6.63 -9.91
C LYS A 24 -11.68 5.97 -8.92
N VAL A 25 -10.50 5.64 -9.44
CA VAL A 25 -9.51 4.80 -8.75
C VAL A 25 -8.86 5.61 -7.63
N PRO A 26 -8.85 5.13 -6.37
CA PRO A 26 -8.11 5.77 -5.29
C PRO A 26 -6.60 5.66 -5.53
N ILE A 27 -5.82 6.53 -4.91
CA ILE A 27 -4.36 6.54 -5.04
C ILE A 27 -3.69 6.51 -3.66
N THR A 28 -2.62 5.74 -3.58
CA THR A 28 -1.67 5.83 -2.47
C THR A 28 -0.57 6.83 -2.84
N ILE A 29 -0.31 7.80 -1.96
CA ILE A 29 0.81 8.74 -2.09
C ILE A 29 1.99 8.26 -1.27
N ASP A 30 1.70 7.95 -0.01
CA ASP A 30 2.66 7.43 0.95
C ASP A 30 1.95 6.43 1.86
N PRO A 31 2.20 5.12 1.70
CA PRO A 31 1.52 4.13 2.48
C PRO A 31 1.99 4.09 3.93
N VAL A 32 3.25 4.47 4.22
CA VAL A 32 3.84 4.46 5.56
C VAL A 32 3.20 5.54 6.42
N HIS A 33 2.99 6.73 5.84
CA HIS A 33 2.35 7.86 6.51
C HIS A 33 0.82 7.90 6.33
N PHE A 34 0.22 6.80 5.86
CA PHE A 34 -1.21 6.67 5.62
C PHE A 34 -1.82 7.75 4.69
N ILE A 35 -1.06 8.24 3.72
CA ILE A 35 -1.49 9.26 2.78
C ILE A 35 -2.18 8.58 1.58
N TYR A 36 -3.49 8.44 1.70
CA TYR A 36 -4.38 7.89 0.66
C TYR A 36 -5.43 8.91 0.26
N PHE A 37 -5.68 9.03 -1.05
CA PHE A 37 -6.70 9.93 -1.59
C PHE A 37 -7.68 9.20 -2.51
N PHE A 38 -8.93 9.68 -2.52
CA PHE A 38 -9.93 9.23 -3.48
C PHE A 38 -10.59 10.39 -4.21
N PRO A 39 -10.98 10.19 -5.49
CA PRO A 39 -11.59 11.24 -6.28
C PRO A 39 -13.13 11.26 -6.10
N THR A 40 -13.72 12.45 -6.12
CA THR A 40 -15.19 12.61 -6.10
C THR A 40 -15.85 12.22 -7.44
N THR A 41 -15.20 12.57 -8.54
CA THR A 41 -15.63 12.30 -9.92
C THR A 41 -14.50 11.59 -10.69
N SER A 42 -14.58 11.52 -12.02
CA SER A 42 -13.48 11.01 -12.84
C SER A 42 -12.24 11.88 -12.64
N PRO A 43 -11.04 11.32 -12.43
CA PRO A 43 -9.80 12.09 -12.35
C PRO A 43 -9.48 12.97 -13.57
N ASN A 44 -10.10 12.67 -14.71
CA ASN A 44 -9.95 13.45 -15.94
C ASN A 44 -10.94 14.62 -16.02
N ASN A 45 -11.85 14.75 -15.05
CA ASN A 45 -12.79 15.87 -14.97
C ASN A 45 -12.12 17.02 -14.20
N ASN A 46 -12.21 18.25 -14.72
CA ASN A 46 -11.65 19.45 -14.10
C ASN A 46 -12.26 19.75 -12.72
N ASP A 47 -13.50 19.32 -12.48
CA ASP A 47 -14.19 19.49 -11.19
C ASP A 47 -13.86 18.36 -10.20
N CYS A 48 -12.87 17.51 -10.51
CA CYS A 48 -12.47 16.42 -9.65
C CYS A 48 -11.77 16.92 -8.39
N ILE A 49 -12.36 16.60 -7.24
CA ILE A 49 -11.80 16.90 -5.94
C ILE A 49 -11.23 15.62 -5.34
N TRP A 50 -10.01 15.69 -4.83
CA TRP A 50 -9.34 14.59 -4.14
C TRP A 50 -9.47 14.76 -2.64
N ILE A 51 -9.97 13.72 -1.96
CA ILE A 51 -10.24 13.76 -0.52
C ILE A 51 -9.30 12.79 0.18
N SER A 52 -8.63 13.26 1.23
CA SER A 52 -7.72 12.47 2.05
C SER A 52 -8.51 11.50 2.93
N HIS A 53 -8.39 10.20 2.67
CA HIS A 53 -9.09 9.14 3.40
C HIS A 53 -8.87 9.22 4.91
N GLU A 54 -7.62 9.32 5.34
CA GLU A 54 -7.28 9.31 6.76
C GLU A 54 -7.78 10.54 7.51
N ASN A 55 -8.08 11.64 6.81
CA ASN A 55 -8.51 12.89 7.46
C ASN A 55 -10.02 13.01 7.59
N VAL A 56 -10.79 12.11 6.97
CA VAL A 56 -12.25 12.05 7.12
C VAL A 56 -12.58 11.56 8.53
N LEU A 57 -13.29 12.37 9.30
CA LEU A 57 -13.81 11.99 10.61
C LEU A 57 -15.22 11.40 10.50
N SER A 58 -16.09 12.06 9.74
CA SER A 58 -17.46 11.62 9.48
C SER A 58 -18.00 12.25 8.20
N HIS A 59 -19.08 11.69 7.67
CA HIS A 59 -19.79 12.24 6.52
C HIS A 59 -21.31 12.12 6.73
N GLN A 60 -22.07 13.07 6.18
CA GLN A 60 -23.53 13.09 6.27
C GLN A 60 -24.13 13.55 4.95
N ARG A 61 -25.28 12.97 4.60
CA ARG A 61 -26.07 13.40 3.44
C ARG A 61 -26.62 14.81 3.68
N VAL A 62 -26.42 15.70 2.72
CA VAL A 62 -27.13 16.98 2.66
C VAL A 62 -28.38 16.82 1.80
N ASP A 63 -28.19 16.32 0.57
CA ASP A 63 -29.27 16.00 -0.37
C ASP A 63 -28.90 14.80 -1.26
N SER A 64 -29.58 14.60 -2.39
CA SER A 64 -29.30 13.48 -3.30
C SER A 64 -27.95 13.60 -4.04
N GLN A 65 -27.38 14.80 -4.13
CA GLN A 65 -26.17 15.11 -4.89
C GLN A 65 -25.03 15.67 -4.05
N GLN A 66 -25.26 15.99 -2.78
CA GLN A 66 -24.28 16.63 -1.90
C GLN A 66 -24.07 15.87 -0.59
N THR A 67 -22.81 15.90 -0.13
CA THR A 67 -22.37 15.29 1.12
C THR A 67 -21.52 16.28 1.90
N VAL A 68 -21.86 16.50 3.17
CA VAL A 68 -21.00 17.25 4.08
C VAL A 68 -20.02 16.28 4.75
N VAL A 69 -18.74 16.64 4.75
CA VAL A 69 -17.66 15.85 5.33
C VAL A 69 -17.04 16.65 6.44
N THR A 70 -16.99 16.05 7.63
CA THR A 70 -16.25 16.59 8.77
C THR A 70 -14.86 15.98 8.77
N PHE A 71 -13.83 16.81 8.81
CA PHE A 71 -12.45 16.39 8.89
C PHE A 71 -11.98 16.32 10.35
N ARG A 72 -10.90 15.58 10.61
CA ARG A 72 -10.31 15.41 11.96
C ARG A 72 -9.95 16.74 12.64
N ASN A 73 -9.66 17.78 11.86
CA ASN A 73 -9.40 19.13 12.37
C ASN A 73 -10.69 19.92 12.73
N LYS A 74 -11.84 19.25 12.80
CA LYS A 74 -13.16 19.82 13.10
C LYS A 74 -13.72 20.78 12.04
N ARG A 75 -13.05 20.95 10.90
CA ARG A 75 -13.60 21.71 9.76
C ARG A 75 -14.54 20.83 8.95
N HIS A 76 -15.55 21.45 8.37
CA HIS A 76 -16.53 20.78 7.52
C HIS A 76 -16.56 21.43 6.13
N TYR A 77 -16.74 20.60 5.11
CA TYR A 77 -16.89 21.04 3.72
C TYR A 77 -17.98 20.22 3.03
N THR A 78 -18.79 20.89 2.21
CA THR A 78 -19.81 20.24 1.38
C THR A 78 -19.22 19.92 0.01
N PHE A 79 -19.28 18.65 -0.39
CA PHE A 79 -18.77 18.18 -1.67
C PHE A 79 -19.93 17.84 -2.62
N PRO A 80 -19.78 18.11 -3.94
CA PRO A 80 -20.78 17.80 -4.97
C PRO A 80 -20.73 16.31 -5.35
N ILE A 81 -21.04 15.45 -4.37
CA ILE A 81 -21.12 14.00 -4.52
C ILE A 81 -22.22 13.46 -3.61
N SER A 82 -22.99 12.48 -4.09
CA SER A 82 -23.99 11.80 -3.27
C SER A 82 -23.35 11.01 -2.12
N SER A 83 -24.04 10.93 -0.98
CA SER A 83 -23.51 10.24 0.22
C SER A 83 -23.12 8.79 -0.08
N ALA A 84 -23.90 8.07 -0.91
CA ALA A 84 -23.60 6.69 -1.28
C ALA A 84 -22.33 6.60 -2.16
N SER A 85 -22.14 7.54 -3.09
CA SER A 85 -20.93 7.58 -3.90
C SER A 85 -19.70 7.93 -3.09
N PHE A 86 -19.83 8.86 -2.13
CA PHE A 86 -18.77 9.22 -1.19
C PHE A 86 -18.37 8.02 -0.33
N GLU A 87 -19.34 7.36 0.30
CA GLU A 87 -19.10 6.18 1.14
C GLU A 87 -18.41 5.06 0.36
N ASN A 88 -18.87 4.79 -0.87
CA ASN A 88 -18.21 3.81 -1.73
C ASN A 88 -16.75 4.19 -2.03
N GLN A 89 -16.43 5.46 -2.32
CA GLN A 89 -15.04 5.89 -2.50
C GLN A 89 -14.20 5.75 -1.23
N LEU A 90 -14.78 6.07 -0.07
CA LEU A 90 -14.14 5.89 1.23
C LEU A 90 -13.81 4.40 1.48
N LEU A 91 -14.80 3.52 1.31
CA LEU A 91 -14.65 2.06 1.50
C LEU A 91 -13.65 1.44 0.52
N ARG A 92 -13.66 1.85 -0.75
CA ARG A 92 -12.68 1.41 -1.75
C ARG A 92 -11.26 1.80 -1.37
N THR A 93 -11.09 2.96 -0.77
CA THR A 93 -9.78 3.44 -0.31
C THR A 93 -9.34 2.72 0.96
N ALA A 94 -10.27 2.39 1.86
CA ALA A 94 -10.00 1.53 3.00
C ALA A 94 -9.52 0.14 2.54
N LEU A 95 -10.16 -0.46 1.53
CA LEU A 95 -9.73 -1.72 0.92
C LEU A 95 -8.31 -1.62 0.35
N LEU A 96 -8.01 -0.55 -0.40
CA LEU A 96 -6.66 -0.27 -0.92
C LEU A 96 -5.63 -0.24 0.21
N ARG A 97 -5.89 0.56 1.25
CA ARG A 97 -5.02 0.69 2.42
C ARG A 97 -4.75 -0.67 3.06
N THR A 98 -5.80 -1.44 3.36
CA THR A 98 -5.67 -2.78 3.96
C THR A 98 -4.80 -3.69 3.11
N LYS A 99 -5.01 -3.72 1.78
CA LYS A 99 -4.22 -4.56 0.87
C LYS A 99 -2.76 -4.15 0.78
N ILE A 100 -2.47 -2.84 0.85
CA ILE A 100 -1.08 -2.36 0.85
C ILE A 100 -0.40 -2.69 2.17
N MET A 101 -1.07 -2.50 3.31
CA MET A 101 -0.52 -2.85 4.63
C MET A 101 -0.18 -4.34 4.72
N GLN A 102 -1.08 -5.22 4.26
CA GLN A 102 -0.84 -6.67 4.19
C GLN A 102 0.44 -6.99 3.40
N ARG A 103 0.65 -6.33 2.25
CA ARG A 103 1.86 -6.55 1.44
C ARG A 103 3.12 -6.04 2.12
N LEU A 104 3.06 -4.90 2.80
CA LEU A 104 4.20 -4.36 3.55
C LEU A 104 4.61 -5.32 4.67
N GLU A 105 3.65 -5.79 5.48
CA GLU A 105 3.88 -6.76 6.55
C GLU A 105 4.46 -8.08 6.00
N GLU A 106 3.95 -8.58 4.88
CA GLU A 106 4.48 -9.77 4.22
C GLU A 106 5.93 -9.58 3.74
N THR A 107 6.24 -8.41 3.18
CA THR A 107 7.59 -8.07 2.72
C THR A 107 8.56 -7.95 3.90
N GLU A 108 8.18 -7.26 4.97
CA GLU A 108 8.98 -7.15 6.19
C GLU A 108 9.25 -8.51 6.81
N ARG A 109 8.21 -9.35 6.91
CA ARG A 109 8.33 -10.71 7.43
C ARG A 109 9.29 -11.56 6.59
N LYS A 110 9.18 -11.52 5.26
CA LYS A 110 10.10 -12.24 4.36
C LYS A 110 11.53 -11.72 4.48
N ALA A 111 11.72 -10.40 4.56
CA ALA A 111 13.03 -9.79 4.75
C ALA A 111 13.67 -10.23 6.07
N TYR A 112 12.89 -10.25 7.16
CA TYR A 112 13.32 -10.76 8.46
C TYR A 112 13.80 -12.22 8.37
N TYR A 113 12.99 -13.13 7.79
CA TYR A 113 13.39 -14.53 7.64
C TYR A 113 14.66 -14.69 6.79
N PHE A 114 14.75 -13.99 5.65
CA PHE A 114 15.93 -14.07 4.78
C PHE A 114 17.20 -13.59 5.49
N SER A 115 17.10 -12.49 6.25
CA SER A 115 18.22 -11.97 7.05
C SER A 115 18.72 -12.95 8.11
N ARG A 116 17.83 -13.80 8.66
CA ARG A 116 18.17 -14.80 9.67
C ARG A 116 18.72 -16.09 9.06
N THR A 117 18.20 -16.53 7.91
CA THR A 117 18.73 -17.70 7.19
C THR A 117 20.15 -17.45 6.68
N GLY A 118 20.47 -16.23 6.21
CA GLY A 118 21.85 -15.86 5.83
C GLY A 118 22.87 -16.08 6.96
N ARG A 119 22.52 -15.69 8.19
CA ARG A 119 23.38 -15.90 9.38
C ARG A 119 23.54 -17.39 9.75
N TYR A 120 22.54 -18.22 9.51
CA TYR A 120 22.64 -19.66 9.75
C TYR A 120 23.49 -20.39 8.70
N MET A 121 23.46 -19.93 7.44
CA MET A 121 24.27 -20.50 6.37
C MET A 121 25.76 -20.18 6.56
N GLU A 122 26.13 -18.95 6.95
CA GLU A 122 27.52 -18.60 7.32
C GLU A 122 28.08 -19.48 8.45
N ALA A 123 27.26 -19.80 9.46
CA ALA A 123 27.65 -20.69 10.56
C ALA A 123 27.80 -22.17 10.15
N SER A 124 27.24 -22.58 9.01
CA SER A 124 27.38 -23.93 8.46
C SER A 124 28.58 -24.10 7.53
N GLU A 125 29.19 -23.00 7.09
CA GLU A 125 30.38 -22.98 6.22
C GLU A 125 31.71 -22.98 6.99
N SER A 126 31.69 -23.13 8.33
CA SER A 126 32.90 -23.30 9.13
C SER A 126 33.57 -24.65 8.82
N HIS A 127 34.52 -24.60 7.88
CA HIS A 127 35.42 -25.65 7.40
C HIS A 127 35.75 -26.75 8.44
N HIS A 128 35.28 -27.97 8.20
CA HIS A 128 35.94 -29.17 8.71
C HIS A 128 37.14 -29.47 7.81
N HIS A 129 38.32 -29.02 8.21
CA HIS A 129 39.58 -29.46 7.61
C HIS A 129 39.83 -30.91 8.04
N TYR A 130 39.41 -31.88 7.23
CA TYR A 130 39.87 -33.25 7.41
C TYR A 130 41.36 -33.30 7.08
N GLN A 131 42.20 -33.54 8.08
CA GLN A 131 43.60 -33.92 7.89
C GLN A 131 43.63 -35.35 7.34
N SER A 132 44.00 -35.50 6.07
CA SER A 132 44.40 -36.79 5.52
C SER A 132 45.83 -37.09 5.94
N GLU A 133 46.01 -37.67 7.13
CA GLU A 133 47.28 -38.33 7.45
C GLU A 133 47.42 -39.58 6.57
N GLY A 134 48.30 -39.47 5.57
CA GLY A 134 48.72 -40.58 4.75
C GLY A 134 49.47 -41.61 5.58
N ARG A 135 48.94 -42.84 5.68
CA ARG A 135 49.73 -44.00 6.09
C ARG A 135 50.42 -44.61 4.89
N THR A 136 51.70 -44.29 4.73
CA THR A 136 52.63 -45.04 3.90
C THR A 136 52.91 -46.40 4.58
N PHE A 137 52.56 -47.51 3.96
CA PHE A 137 53.08 -48.82 4.35
C PHE A 137 54.33 -49.13 3.51
N LYS A 138 55.47 -49.29 4.19
CA LYS A 138 56.75 -49.73 3.62
C LYS A 138 56.78 -51.26 3.49
N GLN A 139 57.48 -51.69 2.42
CA GLN A 139 58.13 -52.98 2.09
C GLN A 139 57.69 -54.24 2.83
#